data_AF-A0A3E0KMQ5-F1
#
_entry.id   AF-A0A3E0KMQ5-F1
#
_cell.length_a   1.000
_cell.length_b   1.000
_cell.length_c   1.000
_cell.angle_alpha   90.00
_cell.angle_beta   90.00
_cell.angle_gamma   90.00
#
_symmetry.space_group_name_H-M   'P 1'
#
loop_
_entity.id
_entity.type
_entity.pdbx_description
1 polymer ?
#
loop_
_entity_poly.entity_id
_entity_poly.type
_entity_poly.pdbx_seq_one_letter_code
_entity_poly.pdbx_strand_id
1 'polypeptide(L)'
;AVVPVPGPPGRVWARRQAPRAAFTEAGAGRPAEIRAVWISNAILGRLGGPAGVQQLLDQLAKANFNVILPETVFRGYTLYPGPYQDPRFAAWPEDPLTVIVREAKARGLEVHPWVWVFAAGLDPAPGPILASHPQWAECLPAGGGRASSASGAGGSRTLWLTPSSPEVRRFLMEEFLRVLRRYPVDGLHLDYIRYGETPCGDGVPQASAARYLEETGVDPRLFAAGAAAAAGGSPAASAREVAAWHLWLEAQVSAFVRDMATAMRAENPRWVLSAAVTPEIREARYLRRQDWEHWLRNGWVDFVFPMAYSSNLGLLRTMMASWDGLGPLRSRLVPGLLVSANDLPSLLAQIELVRAAPTAGVALFSADYLLAAHMDALRSGPFAQESVVPYRDAAGNPVRPPAPEAFVPPSAPPVFVAVPSYADVPGPNLAAAARVTVDSSFRGYGPAPLNDGRRNDEVEIGRWAEVAWASAETPVDHWIELAWDEPQVIARVDVYWARSREKFQASRRYRLEAWIGDGWQVLFAHEDPVGTLHVTRHSVSFVPVVTSRLRVFQPAGGGPAERPDLMWVAEVEVYGP
;
A
#
# COMPACT_ATOMS: atom_id res chain seq x y z
N ALA A 1 29.82 78.83 -23.42
CA ALA A 1 29.76 78.91 -24.89
C ALA A 1 29.44 77.53 -25.44
N VAL A 2 28.35 77.45 -26.22
CA VAL A 2 28.02 76.50 -27.31
C VAL A 2 28.00 74.98 -27.03
N VAL A 3 26.83 74.41 -27.33
CA VAL A 3 26.43 72.98 -27.38
C VAL A 3 26.66 72.44 -28.82
N PRO A 4 26.77 71.12 -29.05
CA PRO A 4 25.71 70.43 -29.81
C PRO A 4 25.26 69.06 -29.25
N VAL A 5 23.96 68.78 -29.48
CA VAL A 5 23.04 67.65 -29.15
C VAL A 5 23.22 66.52 -30.22
N PRO A 6 22.85 65.20 -30.12
CA PRO A 6 21.55 64.68 -29.62
C PRO A 6 21.40 63.24 -29.03
N GLY A 7 20.25 62.97 -28.39
CA GLY A 7 19.68 61.62 -28.18
C GLY A 7 18.64 61.51 -27.04
N PRO A 8 17.39 61.03 -27.26
CA PRO A 8 16.33 60.94 -26.25
C PRO A 8 16.46 59.70 -25.32
N PRO A 9 15.70 59.64 -24.21
CA PRO A 9 16.12 58.94 -22.99
C PRO A 9 15.80 57.44 -22.98
N GLY A 10 16.77 56.67 -22.49
CA GLY A 10 16.52 55.31 -22.01
C GLY A 10 15.62 55.33 -20.77
N ARG A 11 14.50 54.60 -20.85
CA ARG A 11 13.78 54.08 -19.69
C ARG A 11 13.96 52.56 -19.68
N VAL A 12 15.05 52.10 -19.04
CA VAL A 12 15.14 50.72 -18.56
C VAL A 12 14.74 50.75 -17.10
N TRP A 13 13.65 50.04 -16.80
CA TRP A 13 13.14 49.89 -15.44
C TRP A 13 14.17 49.18 -14.56
N ALA A 14 14.52 49.82 -13.46
CA ALA A 14 15.31 49.23 -12.41
C ALA A 14 14.44 48.30 -11.53
N ARG A 15 14.99 47.12 -11.27
CA ARG A 15 14.90 46.30 -10.04
C ARG A 15 13.54 45.67 -9.68
N ARG A 16 13.50 44.34 -9.83
CA ARG A 16 13.62 43.40 -8.70
C ARG A 16 14.34 42.14 -9.19
N GLN A 17 15.58 41.96 -8.73
CA GLN A 17 16.30 40.68 -8.86
C GLN A 17 15.53 39.63 -8.07
N ALA A 18 15.31 38.48 -8.71
CA ALA A 18 14.76 37.29 -8.09
C ALA A 18 15.57 36.93 -6.83
N PRO A 19 14.93 36.57 -5.71
CA PRO A 19 15.64 35.81 -4.70
C PRO A 19 15.99 34.45 -5.30
N ARG A 20 17.30 34.24 -5.54
CA ARG A 20 17.90 32.89 -5.48
C ARG A 20 17.43 32.28 -4.16
N ALA A 21 16.44 31.41 -4.19
CA ALA A 21 16.19 30.51 -3.09
C ALA A 21 17.42 29.59 -3.01
N ALA A 22 18.14 29.74 -1.91
CA ALA A 22 19.28 28.92 -1.57
C ALA A 22 18.83 27.46 -1.47
N PHE A 23 19.16 26.66 -2.49
CA PHE A 23 19.31 25.21 -2.34
C PHE A 23 20.66 24.96 -1.70
N THR A 24 20.75 25.15 -0.39
CA THR A 24 21.90 24.73 0.42
C THR A 24 21.39 24.32 1.79
N GLU A 25 21.72 23.09 2.19
CA GLU A 25 21.58 22.49 3.53
C GLU A 25 20.24 21.84 3.94
N ALA A 26 19.68 20.99 3.09
CA ALA A 26 18.84 19.89 3.56
C ALA A 26 19.33 18.59 2.88
N GLY A 27 19.84 17.62 3.66
CA GLY A 27 20.04 16.25 3.17
C GLY A 27 21.40 15.58 3.43
N ALA A 28 22.42 16.26 3.94
CA ALA A 28 23.77 15.66 4.01
C ALA A 28 24.05 14.79 5.26
N GLY A 29 23.29 14.91 6.35
CA GLY A 29 23.61 14.19 7.59
C GLY A 29 22.40 13.67 8.35
N ARG A 30 22.04 12.41 8.12
CA ARG A 30 21.27 11.62 9.09
C ARG A 30 22.25 10.67 9.77
N PRO A 31 22.79 11.02 10.96
CA PRO A 31 23.79 10.18 11.64
C PRO A 31 23.24 8.80 12.00
N ALA A 32 21.91 8.69 12.14
CA ALA A 32 21.19 7.44 12.31
C ALA A 32 20.06 7.32 11.26
N GLU A 33 20.16 6.32 10.37
CA GLU A 33 19.29 6.11 9.22
C GLU A 33 19.41 4.67 8.74
N ILE A 34 18.28 4.01 8.49
CA ILE A 34 18.29 2.71 7.80
C ILE A 34 18.55 2.95 6.32
N ARG A 35 19.62 2.37 5.79
CA ARG A 35 19.95 2.38 4.36
C ARG A 35 20.01 0.94 3.91
N ALA A 36 18.86 0.45 3.48
CA ALA A 36 18.66 -0.95 3.16
C ALA A 36 18.67 -1.21 1.66
N VAL A 37 19.02 -2.43 1.27
CA VAL A 37 18.92 -2.90 -0.11
C VAL A 37 18.46 -4.35 -0.16
N TRP A 38 17.49 -4.64 -1.02
CA TRP A 38 17.12 -6.02 -1.34
C TRP A 38 18.11 -6.62 -2.33
N ILE A 39 18.62 -7.79 -2.01
CA ILE A 39 19.52 -8.56 -2.86
C ILE A 39 18.74 -9.79 -3.33
N SER A 40 18.23 -9.73 -4.57
CA SER A 40 17.37 -10.78 -5.11
C SER A 40 18.11 -12.10 -5.31
N ASN A 41 17.33 -13.17 -5.32
CA ASN A 41 17.78 -14.50 -5.69
C ASN A 41 18.41 -14.53 -7.09
N ALA A 42 17.96 -13.65 -8.00
CA ALA A 42 18.48 -13.54 -9.36
C ALA A 42 19.92 -13.02 -9.37
N ILE A 43 20.23 -11.92 -8.66
CA ILE A 43 21.61 -11.44 -8.55
C ILE A 43 22.49 -12.42 -7.78
N LEU A 44 22.00 -12.99 -6.67
CA LEU A 44 22.75 -14.01 -5.90
C LEU A 44 23.17 -15.18 -6.78
N GLY A 45 22.28 -15.67 -7.66
CA GLY A 45 22.60 -16.73 -8.60
C GLY A 45 23.67 -16.35 -9.65
N ARG A 46 23.79 -15.06 -9.99
CA ARG A 46 24.81 -14.55 -10.94
C ARG A 46 26.17 -14.28 -10.28
N LEU A 47 26.21 -14.05 -8.97
CA LEU A 47 27.47 -13.75 -8.25
C LEU A 47 28.45 -14.94 -8.26
N GLY A 48 27.94 -16.17 -8.41
CA GLY A 48 28.78 -17.34 -8.68
C GLY A 48 29.70 -17.78 -7.54
N GLY A 49 29.51 -17.26 -6.31
CA GLY A 49 30.27 -17.69 -5.13
C GLY A 49 30.78 -16.55 -4.25
N PRO A 50 31.72 -16.86 -3.33
CA PRO A 50 32.27 -15.90 -2.37
C PRO A 50 32.85 -14.62 -2.96
N ALA A 51 33.61 -14.71 -4.06
CA ALA A 51 34.22 -13.53 -4.67
C ALA A 51 33.19 -12.52 -5.20
N GLY A 52 32.11 -13.00 -5.82
CA GLY A 52 31.03 -12.12 -6.29
C GLY A 52 30.25 -11.49 -5.15
N VAL A 53 29.98 -12.26 -4.07
CA VAL A 53 29.37 -11.71 -2.84
C VAL A 53 30.25 -10.63 -2.25
N GLN A 54 31.54 -10.90 -2.09
CA GLN A 54 32.52 -9.93 -1.58
C GLN A 54 32.49 -8.62 -2.40
N GLN A 55 32.57 -8.73 -3.72
CA GLN A 55 32.57 -7.57 -4.62
C GLN A 55 31.28 -6.74 -4.52
N LEU A 56 30.11 -7.39 -4.47
CA LEU A 56 28.83 -6.70 -4.31
C LEU A 56 28.77 -5.97 -2.96
N LEU A 57 29.17 -6.64 -1.88
CA LEU A 57 29.11 -6.06 -0.54
C LEU A 57 30.15 -4.94 -0.34
N ASP A 58 31.31 -5.01 -1.00
CA ASP A 58 32.27 -3.90 -1.07
C ASP A 58 31.65 -2.66 -1.70
N GLN A 59 30.91 -2.82 -2.80
CA GLN A 59 30.24 -1.70 -3.47
C GLN A 59 29.13 -1.11 -2.60
N LEU A 60 28.33 -1.94 -1.94
CA LEU A 60 27.27 -1.50 -1.05
C LEU A 60 27.81 -0.77 0.19
N ALA A 61 28.84 -1.31 0.83
CA ALA A 61 29.50 -0.66 1.95
C ALA A 61 30.15 0.68 1.53
N LYS A 62 30.81 0.72 0.36
CA LYS A 62 31.34 1.96 -0.22
C LYS A 62 30.25 3.00 -0.52
N ALA A 63 29.03 2.57 -0.84
CA ALA A 63 27.88 3.45 -1.00
C ALA A 63 27.17 3.80 0.33
N ASN A 64 27.73 3.41 1.48
CA ASN A 64 27.20 3.63 2.83
C ASN A 64 25.80 3.03 3.08
N PHE A 65 25.50 1.88 2.45
CA PHE A 65 24.41 1.02 2.95
C PHE A 65 24.82 0.40 4.29
N ASN A 66 23.84 0.11 5.15
CA ASN A 66 24.07 -0.50 6.46
C ASN A 66 23.18 -1.73 6.75
N VAL A 67 22.19 -2.02 5.90
CA VAL A 67 21.35 -3.21 6.00
C VAL A 67 21.24 -3.88 4.63
N ILE A 68 21.45 -5.20 4.57
CA ILE A 68 21.17 -6.01 3.38
C ILE A 68 20.04 -7.01 3.65
N LEU A 69 19.19 -7.18 2.65
CA LEU A 69 18.04 -8.09 2.68
C LEU A 69 18.23 -9.17 1.60
N PRO A 70 19.10 -10.18 1.83
CA PRO A 70 19.32 -11.25 0.86
C PRO A 70 18.10 -12.17 0.76
N GLU A 71 17.64 -12.44 -0.45
CA GLU A 71 16.50 -13.33 -0.70
C GLU A 71 16.89 -14.78 -0.43
N THR A 72 16.61 -15.24 0.79
CA THR A 72 17.00 -16.56 1.29
C THR A 72 15.93 -17.62 1.10
N VAL A 73 14.66 -17.23 0.96
CA VAL A 73 13.55 -18.11 0.60
C VAL A 73 12.79 -17.48 -0.56
N PHE A 74 12.82 -18.15 -1.71
CA PHE A 74 12.23 -17.67 -2.97
C PHE A 74 11.43 -18.79 -3.61
N ARG A 75 10.12 -18.58 -3.84
CA ARG A 75 9.22 -19.58 -4.45
C ARG A 75 9.30 -20.95 -3.77
N GLY A 76 9.48 -20.96 -2.45
CA GLY A 76 9.62 -22.17 -1.64
C GLY A 76 11.00 -22.85 -1.69
N TYR A 77 11.95 -22.38 -2.49
CA TYR A 77 13.34 -22.82 -2.43
C TYR A 77 14.12 -22.02 -1.39
N THR A 78 15.10 -22.68 -0.77
CA THR A 78 16.03 -22.07 0.18
C THR A 78 17.39 -21.81 -0.48
N LEU A 79 18.03 -20.70 -0.10
CA LEU A 79 19.40 -20.36 -0.49
C LEU A 79 20.45 -21.24 0.23
N TYR A 80 20.13 -21.63 1.46
CA TYR A 80 21.02 -22.35 2.37
C TYR A 80 20.75 -23.86 2.37
N PRO A 81 21.69 -24.68 2.90
CA PRO A 81 21.51 -26.13 2.98
C PRO A 81 20.30 -26.56 3.80
N GLY A 82 19.44 -27.37 3.17
CA GLY A 82 18.21 -27.91 3.72
C GLY A 82 17.46 -28.79 2.70
N PRO A 83 16.31 -29.36 3.08
CA PRO A 83 15.53 -30.25 2.21
C PRO A 83 14.98 -29.56 0.94
N TYR A 84 14.90 -28.22 0.96
CA TYR A 84 14.34 -27.42 -0.13
C TYR A 84 15.39 -26.51 -0.78
N GLN A 85 16.68 -26.85 -0.70
CA GLN A 85 17.75 -26.01 -1.24
C GLN A 85 17.64 -25.91 -2.77
N ASP A 86 17.75 -24.69 -3.30
CA ASP A 86 17.86 -24.48 -4.75
C ASP A 86 19.16 -25.13 -5.28
N PRO A 87 19.09 -25.97 -6.33
CA PRO A 87 20.26 -26.64 -6.88
C PRO A 87 21.39 -25.69 -7.32
N ARG A 88 21.06 -24.46 -7.75
CA ARG A 88 22.08 -23.46 -8.13
C ARG A 88 22.98 -23.07 -6.97
N PHE A 89 22.40 -23.04 -5.77
CA PHE A 89 23.08 -22.67 -4.54
C PHE A 89 23.69 -23.88 -3.83
N ALA A 90 23.12 -25.07 -4.00
CA ALA A 90 23.75 -26.32 -3.58
C ALA A 90 25.07 -26.60 -4.32
N ALA A 91 25.23 -26.06 -5.53
CA ALA A 91 26.46 -26.16 -6.31
C ALA A 91 27.59 -25.21 -5.85
N TRP A 92 27.34 -24.34 -4.87
CA TRP A 92 28.40 -23.49 -4.32
C TRP A 92 29.39 -24.31 -3.48
N PRO A 93 30.69 -23.94 -3.45
CA PRO A 93 31.70 -24.66 -2.67
C PRO A 93 31.48 -24.53 -1.16
N GLU A 94 30.78 -23.49 -0.72
CA GLU A 94 30.43 -23.20 0.67
C GLU A 94 28.95 -22.84 0.77
N ASP A 95 28.37 -23.01 1.95
CA ASP A 95 27.02 -22.55 2.28
C ASP A 95 26.85 -21.05 1.96
N PRO A 96 25.99 -20.68 0.99
CA PRO A 96 25.91 -19.30 0.52
C PRO A 96 25.50 -18.30 1.59
N LEU A 97 24.63 -18.68 2.54
CA LEU A 97 24.24 -17.77 3.61
C LEU A 97 25.37 -17.57 4.63
N THR A 98 26.17 -18.60 4.90
CA THR A 98 27.40 -18.44 5.71
C THR A 98 28.35 -17.44 5.07
N VAL A 99 28.56 -17.53 3.74
CA VAL A 99 29.40 -16.62 2.97
C VAL A 99 28.87 -15.19 3.04
N ILE A 100 27.58 -14.99 2.75
CA ILE A 100 26.94 -13.66 2.79
C ILE A 100 27.06 -13.04 4.18
N VAL A 101 26.76 -13.80 5.24
CA VAL A 101 26.84 -13.28 6.61
C VAL A 101 28.28 -12.91 6.96
N ARG A 102 29.25 -13.79 6.70
CA ARG A 102 30.67 -13.51 6.96
C ARG A 102 31.13 -12.22 6.26
N GLU A 103 30.86 -12.10 4.96
CA GLU A 103 31.29 -10.94 4.17
C GLU A 103 30.56 -9.65 4.55
N ALA A 104 29.28 -9.73 4.91
CA ALA A 104 28.50 -8.58 5.38
C ALA A 104 29.01 -8.08 6.73
N LYS A 105 29.25 -8.99 7.69
CA LYS A 105 29.75 -8.65 9.02
C LYS A 105 31.14 -8.02 8.98
N ALA A 106 32.02 -8.48 8.08
CA ALA A 106 33.33 -7.87 7.86
C ALA A 106 33.26 -6.39 7.41
N ARG A 107 32.11 -5.95 6.92
CA ARG A 107 31.84 -4.59 6.42
C ARG A 107 30.87 -3.79 7.29
N GLY A 108 30.51 -4.32 8.47
CA GLY A 108 29.55 -3.67 9.36
C GLY A 108 28.11 -3.62 8.82
N LEU A 109 27.77 -4.47 7.85
CA LEU A 109 26.42 -4.57 7.30
C LEU A 109 25.56 -5.50 8.16
N GLU A 110 24.35 -5.06 8.52
CA GLU A 110 23.35 -5.97 9.09
C GLU A 110 22.77 -6.88 8.00
N VAL A 111 22.49 -8.13 8.37
CA VAL A 111 21.90 -9.15 7.49
C VAL A 111 20.56 -9.57 8.05
N HIS A 112 19.51 -9.30 7.28
CA HIS A 112 18.14 -9.74 7.60
C HIS A 112 17.67 -10.62 6.45
N PRO A 113 17.68 -11.97 6.59
CA PRO A 113 17.20 -12.87 5.56
C PRO A 113 15.80 -12.49 5.10
N TRP A 114 15.67 -12.19 3.81
CA TRP A 114 14.40 -11.93 3.14
C TRP A 114 13.77 -13.26 2.76
N VAL A 115 12.54 -13.50 3.23
CA VAL A 115 11.82 -14.75 3.05
C VAL A 115 10.42 -14.53 2.47
N TRP A 116 10.06 -15.29 1.45
CA TRP A 116 8.68 -15.42 1.01
C TRP A 116 7.93 -16.31 2.01
N VAL A 117 6.95 -15.75 2.72
CA VAL A 117 6.23 -16.47 3.77
C VAL A 117 5.20 -17.42 3.18
N PHE A 118 4.12 -16.89 2.58
CA PHE A 118 3.05 -17.73 2.05
C PHE A 118 3.15 -17.98 0.55
N ALA A 119 3.97 -17.24 -0.19
CA ALA A 119 4.21 -17.54 -1.61
C ALA A 119 5.27 -18.64 -1.77
N ALA A 120 4.96 -19.71 -2.51
CA ALA A 120 5.77 -20.93 -2.58
C ALA A 120 5.87 -21.57 -3.96
N GLY A 121 5.64 -20.82 -5.04
CA GLY A 121 5.80 -21.33 -6.42
C GLY A 121 5.26 -20.35 -7.46
N LEU A 122 5.46 -20.68 -8.74
CA LEU A 122 4.86 -19.97 -9.88
C LEU A 122 4.25 -20.96 -10.86
N ASP A 123 2.99 -20.77 -11.19
CA ASP A 123 2.25 -21.58 -12.18
C ASP A 123 3.02 -21.64 -13.53
N PRO A 124 3.20 -22.82 -14.14
CA PRO A 124 2.72 -24.15 -13.74
C PRO A 124 3.66 -24.98 -12.86
N ALA A 125 4.76 -24.42 -12.39
CA ALA A 125 5.75 -25.11 -11.57
C ALA A 125 5.51 -24.85 -10.06
N PRO A 126 4.92 -25.80 -9.31
CA PRO A 126 4.92 -25.69 -7.85
C PRO A 126 6.37 -25.66 -7.33
N GLY A 127 6.65 -24.82 -6.35
CA GLY A 127 7.91 -24.87 -5.63
C GLY A 127 8.03 -26.17 -4.81
N PRO A 128 9.19 -26.45 -4.22
CA PRO A 128 9.49 -27.77 -3.67
C PRO A 128 8.66 -28.08 -2.41
N ILE A 129 8.25 -27.04 -1.67
CA ILE A 129 7.32 -27.18 -0.53
C ILE A 129 5.95 -27.65 -1.02
N LEU A 130 5.35 -26.97 -2.00
CA LEU A 130 4.04 -27.34 -2.55
C LEU A 130 4.08 -28.66 -3.34
N ALA A 131 5.21 -29.01 -3.94
CA ALA A 131 5.40 -30.31 -4.56
C ALA A 131 5.41 -31.44 -3.52
N SER A 132 5.99 -31.21 -2.34
CA SER A 132 6.06 -32.19 -1.24
C SER A 132 4.79 -32.22 -0.39
N HIS A 133 4.09 -31.09 -0.29
CA HIS A 133 2.88 -30.90 0.51
C HIS A 133 1.78 -30.21 -0.31
N PRO A 134 1.21 -30.86 -1.34
CA PRO A 134 0.19 -30.26 -2.19
C PRO A 134 -1.06 -29.85 -1.42
N GLN A 135 -1.38 -30.54 -0.32
CA GLN A 135 -2.49 -30.19 0.58
C GLN A 135 -2.31 -28.86 1.33
N TRP A 136 -1.12 -28.28 1.33
CA TRP A 136 -0.85 -26.97 1.94
C TRP A 136 -1.18 -25.80 1.01
N ALA A 137 -1.56 -26.04 -0.25
CA ALA A 137 -1.93 -24.99 -1.19
C ALA A 137 -3.19 -24.24 -0.72
N GLU A 138 -3.21 -22.91 -0.87
CA GLU A 138 -4.42 -22.10 -0.66
C GLU A 138 -5.50 -22.42 -1.69
N CYS A 139 -5.09 -22.82 -2.89
CA CYS A 139 -5.98 -23.25 -3.96
C CYS A 139 -5.94 -24.75 -4.09
N LEU A 140 -7.10 -25.37 -3.93
CA LEU A 140 -7.25 -26.80 -4.08
C LEU A 140 -7.14 -27.17 -5.57
N PRO A 141 -6.51 -28.30 -5.92
CA PRO A 141 -6.56 -28.81 -7.27
C PRO A 141 -8.03 -28.99 -7.69
N ALA A 142 -8.47 -28.30 -8.73
CA ALA A 142 -9.75 -28.60 -9.36
C ALA A 142 -9.71 -30.09 -9.74
N GLY A 143 -10.67 -30.88 -9.24
CA GLY A 143 -10.68 -32.33 -9.41
C GLY A 143 -10.32 -32.75 -10.84
N GLY A 144 -9.15 -33.37 -11.02
CA GLY A 144 -8.76 -34.11 -12.22
C GLY A 144 -8.77 -33.36 -13.56
N GLY A 145 -8.72 -32.03 -13.60
CA GLY A 145 -8.73 -31.26 -14.84
C GLY A 145 -7.68 -30.14 -14.80
N ARG A 146 -6.86 -30.04 -15.86
CA ARG A 146 -5.85 -28.99 -16.05
C ARG A 146 -6.40 -27.63 -15.58
N ALA A 147 -5.66 -26.97 -14.69
CA ALA A 147 -5.93 -25.59 -14.27
C ALA A 147 -6.25 -24.76 -15.52
N SER A 148 -7.49 -24.27 -15.60
CA SER A 148 -7.92 -23.47 -16.73
C SER A 148 -7.16 -22.14 -16.67
N SER A 149 -6.29 -21.97 -17.65
CA SER A 149 -5.63 -20.72 -17.99
C SER A 149 -6.68 -19.63 -18.25
N ALA A 150 -6.78 -18.63 -17.39
CA ALA A 150 -7.42 -17.37 -17.73
C ALA A 150 -6.99 -16.23 -16.79
N SER A 151 -5.89 -15.57 -17.12
CA SER A 151 -5.82 -14.09 -17.07
C SER A 151 -4.68 -13.63 -17.97
N GLY A 152 -5.00 -12.74 -18.90
CA GLY A 152 -4.11 -12.24 -19.94
C GLY A 152 -2.90 -11.44 -19.44
N ALA A 153 -1.98 -11.23 -20.39
CA ALA A 153 -0.70 -10.53 -20.27
C ALA A 153 0.43 -11.29 -19.53
N GLY A 154 0.88 -12.41 -20.11
CA GLY A 154 2.30 -12.83 -20.11
C GLY A 154 3.02 -13.14 -18.79
N GLY A 155 2.36 -13.14 -17.63
CA GLY A 155 2.97 -13.41 -16.33
C GLY A 155 2.55 -14.76 -15.73
N SER A 156 3.51 -15.53 -15.20
CA SER A 156 3.24 -16.71 -14.37
C SER A 156 2.55 -16.30 -13.06
N ARG A 157 1.43 -16.94 -12.72
CA ARG A 157 0.65 -16.70 -11.48
C ARG A 157 1.40 -17.22 -10.25
N THR A 158 1.41 -16.47 -9.15
CA THR A 158 2.02 -16.93 -7.88
C THR A 158 1.16 -18.01 -7.22
N LEU A 159 1.80 -19.07 -6.75
CA LEU A 159 1.19 -20.16 -5.98
C LEU A 159 1.43 -19.93 -4.49
N TRP A 160 0.39 -20.15 -3.68
CA TRP A 160 0.36 -19.76 -2.27
C TRP A 160 0.13 -20.98 -1.37
N LEU A 161 0.89 -21.06 -0.28
CA LEU A 161 0.57 -21.86 0.90
C LEU A 161 -0.58 -21.19 1.65
N THR A 162 -1.40 -21.98 2.34
CA THR A 162 -2.54 -21.43 3.08
C THR A 162 -2.14 -20.79 4.41
N PRO A 163 -2.38 -19.48 4.62
CA PRO A 163 -2.15 -18.84 5.92
C PRO A 163 -3.03 -19.42 7.03
N SER A 164 -4.16 -20.01 6.65
CA SER A 164 -5.12 -20.61 7.56
C SER A 164 -4.72 -22.00 8.05
N SER A 165 -3.61 -22.60 7.65
CA SER A 165 -3.18 -23.90 8.22
C SER A 165 -2.24 -23.70 9.41
N PRO A 166 -2.56 -24.18 10.62
CA PRO A 166 -1.63 -24.14 11.76
C PRO A 166 -0.35 -24.94 11.48
N GLU A 167 -0.45 -26.01 10.70
CA GLU A 167 0.69 -26.83 10.29
C GLU A 167 1.64 -26.05 9.38
N VAL A 168 1.11 -25.36 8.37
CA VAL A 168 1.89 -24.49 7.47
C VAL A 168 2.58 -23.39 8.25
N ARG A 169 1.85 -22.69 9.13
CA ARG A 169 2.44 -21.62 9.96
C ARG A 169 3.57 -22.15 10.84
N ARG A 170 3.38 -23.30 11.49
CA ARG A 170 4.41 -23.94 12.33
C ARG A 170 5.64 -24.31 11.50
N PHE A 171 5.45 -24.97 10.37
CA PHE A 171 6.54 -25.36 9.46
C PHE A 171 7.39 -24.15 9.04
N LEU A 172 6.74 -23.07 8.57
CA LEU A 172 7.43 -21.85 8.15
C LEU A 172 8.16 -21.15 9.33
N MET A 173 7.52 -21.06 10.50
CA MET A 173 8.16 -20.50 11.70
C MET A 173 9.39 -21.32 12.11
N GLU A 174 9.29 -22.64 12.12
CA GLU A 174 10.40 -23.53 12.45
C GLU A 174 11.55 -23.41 11.44
N GLU A 175 11.23 -23.28 10.14
CA GLU A 175 12.21 -23.00 9.09
C GLU A 175 12.96 -21.69 9.37
N PHE A 176 12.23 -20.60 9.62
CA PHE A 176 12.82 -19.29 9.82
C PHE A 176 13.61 -19.19 11.14
N LEU A 177 13.11 -19.80 12.22
CA LEU A 177 13.85 -19.90 13.48
C LEU A 177 15.12 -20.73 13.33
N ARG A 178 15.11 -21.79 12.49
CA ARG A 178 16.32 -22.59 12.22
C ARG A 178 17.40 -21.73 11.57
N VAL A 179 17.04 -20.86 10.64
CA VAL A 179 17.96 -19.89 10.03
C VAL A 179 18.50 -18.93 11.09
N LEU A 180 17.62 -18.31 11.88
CA LEU A 180 18.02 -17.36 12.93
C LEU A 180 18.98 -17.99 13.96
N ARG A 181 18.79 -19.26 14.32
CA ARG A 181 19.66 -20.00 15.25
C ARG A 181 20.99 -20.40 14.63
N ARG A 182 21.00 -20.76 13.34
CA ARG A 182 22.17 -21.32 12.66
C ARG A 182 23.16 -20.25 12.21
N TYR A 183 22.68 -19.06 11.85
CA TYR A 183 23.50 -18.00 11.28
C TYR A 183 23.53 -16.78 12.20
N PRO A 184 24.66 -16.06 12.33
CA PRO A 184 24.74 -14.84 13.12
C PRO A 184 24.14 -13.63 12.38
N VAL A 185 22.85 -13.74 12.03
CA VAL A 185 22.03 -12.71 11.38
C VAL A 185 21.41 -11.76 12.42
N ASP A 186 21.02 -10.57 11.98
CA ASP A 186 20.56 -9.47 12.85
C ASP A 186 19.05 -9.44 13.03
N GLY A 187 18.33 -10.08 12.13
CA GLY A 187 16.88 -10.05 12.09
C GLY A 187 16.32 -10.96 11.00
N LEU A 188 15.02 -10.84 10.77
CA LEU A 188 14.26 -11.53 9.72
C LEU A 188 13.41 -10.50 8.97
N HIS A 189 13.35 -10.61 7.65
CA HIS A 189 12.56 -9.75 6.79
C HIS A 189 11.47 -10.56 6.07
N LEU A 190 10.22 -10.39 6.51
CA LEU A 190 9.06 -11.09 5.97
C LEU A 190 8.57 -10.41 4.68
N ASP A 191 8.44 -11.18 3.60
CA ASP A 191 7.75 -10.74 2.39
C ASP A 191 6.71 -11.79 1.99
N TYR A 192 5.75 -11.43 1.15
CA TYR A 192 4.60 -12.27 0.82
C TYR A 192 3.89 -12.79 2.08
N ILE A 193 3.97 -12.04 3.19
CA ILE A 193 3.20 -12.23 4.44
C ILE A 193 1.79 -11.67 4.24
N ARG A 194 1.03 -12.33 3.36
CA ARG A 194 -0.27 -11.86 2.87
C ARG A 194 -1.03 -12.98 2.17
N TYR A 195 -2.31 -12.74 1.91
CA TYR A 195 -3.03 -13.46 0.86
C TYR A 195 -2.69 -12.87 -0.52
N GLY A 196 -2.76 -13.70 -1.55
CA GLY A 196 -2.94 -13.21 -2.92
C GLY A 196 -4.25 -12.44 -3.03
N GLU A 197 -4.34 -11.46 -3.93
CA GLU A 197 -5.58 -10.70 -4.15
C GLU A 197 -6.66 -11.58 -4.79
N THR A 198 -6.27 -12.37 -5.79
CA THR A 198 -7.06 -13.45 -6.37
C THR A 198 -6.22 -14.73 -6.29
N PRO A 199 -6.07 -15.33 -5.10
CA PRO A 199 -5.15 -16.45 -4.93
C PRO A 199 -5.57 -17.62 -5.82
N CYS A 200 -6.89 -17.82 -5.97
CA CYS A 200 -7.51 -18.91 -6.71
C CYS A 200 -8.37 -18.38 -7.87
N GLY A 201 -8.59 -19.22 -8.89
CA GLY A 201 -9.28 -18.83 -10.12
C GLY A 201 -10.76 -18.47 -9.96
N ASP A 202 -11.37 -18.83 -8.84
CA ASP A 202 -12.73 -18.47 -8.42
C ASP A 202 -12.77 -17.21 -7.52
N GLY A 203 -11.63 -16.56 -7.29
CA GLY A 203 -11.52 -15.35 -6.46
C GLY A 203 -11.59 -15.60 -4.94
N VAL A 204 -11.74 -16.85 -4.50
CA VAL A 204 -11.88 -17.20 -3.08
C VAL A 204 -10.66 -18.01 -2.60
N PRO A 205 -10.00 -17.63 -1.49
CA PRO A 205 -9.01 -18.48 -0.83
C PRO A 205 -9.63 -19.81 -0.38
N GLN A 206 -9.45 -20.89 -1.14
CA GLN A 206 -10.28 -22.11 -1.04
C GLN A 206 -10.02 -22.92 0.23
N ALA A 207 -8.76 -23.13 0.61
CA ALA A 207 -8.41 -23.84 1.83
C ALA A 207 -8.87 -23.06 3.08
N SER A 208 -8.70 -21.73 3.05
CA SER A 208 -9.18 -20.83 4.10
C SER A 208 -10.70 -20.83 4.21
N ALA A 209 -11.42 -20.85 3.08
CA ALA A 209 -12.88 -20.91 3.06
C ALA A 209 -13.41 -22.23 3.63
N ALA A 210 -12.75 -23.36 3.30
CA ALA A 210 -13.10 -24.67 3.87
C ALA A 210 -12.93 -24.67 5.40
N ARG A 211 -11.81 -24.13 5.91
CA ARG A 211 -11.59 -24.02 7.36
C ARG A 211 -12.58 -23.08 8.03
N TYR A 212 -12.90 -21.94 7.41
CA TYR A 212 -13.89 -21.00 7.98
C TYR A 212 -15.28 -21.63 8.06
N LEU A 213 -15.69 -22.38 7.03
CA LEU A 213 -16.93 -23.15 7.05
C LEU A 213 -16.94 -24.19 8.18
N GLU A 214 -15.85 -24.92 8.37
CA GLU A 214 -15.71 -25.88 9.47
C GLU A 214 -15.84 -25.20 10.85
N GLU A 215 -15.20 -24.04 11.04
CA GLU A 215 -15.19 -23.31 12.32
C GLU A 215 -16.51 -22.59 12.63
N THR A 216 -17.18 -22.06 11.62
CA THR A 216 -18.30 -21.12 11.80
C THR A 216 -19.64 -21.62 11.29
N GLY A 217 -19.65 -22.67 10.45
CA GLY A 217 -20.83 -23.13 9.72
C GLY A 217 -21.23 -22.26 8.53
N VAL A 218 -20.47 -21.21 8.20
CA VAL A 218 -20.78 -20.27 7.11
C VAL A 218 -19.82 -20.52 5.93
N ASP A 219 -20.34 -20.70 4.71
CA ASP A 219 -19.50 -20.89 3.51
C ASP A 219 -19.17 -19.54 2.84
N PRO A 220 -17.90 -19.08 2.85
CA PRO A 220 -17.52 -17.82 2.23
C PRO A 220 -17.66 -17.78 0.71
N ARG A 221 -17.80 -18.93 0.05
CA ARG A 221 -18.08 -18.96 -1.40
C ARG A 221 -19.43 -18.34 -1.73
N LEU A 222 -20.36 -18.32 -0.78
CA LEU A 222 -21.63 -17.62 -0.92
C LEU A 222 -21.46 -16.10 -0.95
N PHE A 223 -20.32 -15.56 -0.48
CA PHE A 223 -20.01 -14.13 -0.50
C PHE A 223 -19.60 -13.68 -1.91
N ALA A 224 -18.81 -14.50 -2.60
CA ALA A 224 -18.44 -14.28 -4.01
C ALA A 224 -19.63 -14.55 -4.96
N ALA A 225 -20.58 -15.39 -4.56
CA ALA A 225 -21.74 -15.77 -5.35
C ALA A 225 -22.85 -14.70 -5.44
N GLY A 226 -22.64 -13.47 -4.91
CA GLY A 226 -23.61 -12.37 -5.01
C GLY A 226 -24.08 -12.06 -6.45
N ALA A 227 -23.33 -12.48 -7.48
CA ALA A 227 -23.73 -12.41 -8.89
C ALA A 227 -24.35 -13.71 -9.45
N ALA A 228 -24.06 -14.90 -8.90
CA ALA A 228 -24.49 -16.19 -9.44
C ALA A 228 -25.70 -16.80 -8.70
N ALA A 229 -25.91 -16.46 -7.42
CA ALA A 229 -27.03 -16.95 -6.61
C ALA A 229 -28.40 -16.35 -7.02
N ALA A 230 -28.40 -15.27 -7.83
CA ALA A 230 -29.61 -14.70 -8.41
C ALA A 230 -30.40 -15.68 -9.31
N ALA A 231 -29.79 -16.79 -9.71
CA ALA A 231 -30.45 -17.85 -10.49
C ALA A 231 -31.00 -19.02 -9.65
N GLY A 232 -30.80 -19.05 -8.32
CA GLY A 232 -31.12 -20.25 -7.54
C GLY A 232 -31.10 -20.07 -6.02
N GLY A 233 -32.03 -19.28 -5.48
CA GLY A 233 -32.63 -19.48 -4.14
C GLY A 233 -31.76 -19.43 -2.88
N SER A 234 -30.45 -19.20 -2.96
CA SER A 234 -29.59 -19.05 -1.77
C SER A 234 -29.56 -17.58 -1.30
N PRO A 235 -29.76 -17.27 -0.01
CA PRO A 235 -29.67 -15.90 0.50
C PRO A 235 -28.29 -15.29 0.24
N ALA A 236 -28.24 -14.05 -0.28
CA ALA A 236 -27.00 -13.29 -0.34
C ALA A 236 -26.49 -13.03 1.09
N ALA A 237 -25.19 -13.17 1.32
CA ALA A 237 -24.62 -12.96 2.64
C ALA A 237 -24.70 -11.51 3.11
N SER A 238 -24.88 -11.30 4.40
CA SER A 238 -24.84 -10.01 5.07
C SER A 238 -23.49 -9.31 4.93
N ALA A 239 -23.50 -7.97 4.88
CA ALA A 239 -22.28 -7.16 4.92
C ALA A 239 -21.42 -7.51 6.14
N ARG A 240 -22.08 -7.99 7.20
CA ARG A 240 -21.42 -8.43 8.41
C ARG A 240 -20.75 -9.79 8.30
N GLU A 241 -21.31 -10.73 7.54
CA GLU A 241 -20.65 -12.01 7.24
C GLU A 241 -19.44 -11.80 6.35
N VAL A 242 -19.53 -10.90 5.37
CA VAL A 242 -18.38 -10.48 4.53
C VAL A 242 -17.30 -9.84 5.41
N ALA A 243 -17.66 -8.89 6.28
CA ALA A 243 -16.70 -8.27 7.19
C ALA A 243 -16.06 -9.29 8.15
N ALA A 244 -16.83 -10.22 8.71
CA ALA A 244 -16.33 -11.28 9.59
C ALA A 244 -15.31 -12.17 8.87
N TRP A 245 -15.57 -12.53 7.62
CA TRP A 245 -14.64 -13.28 6.80
C TRP A 245 -13.35 -12.54 6.48
N HIS A 246 -13.45 -11.26 6.11
CA HIS A 246 -12.26 -10.43 5.87
C HIS A 246 -11.40 -10.31 7.13
N LEU A 247 -12.02 -10.07 8.29
CA LEU A 247 -11.33 -10.01 9.59
C LEU A 247 -10.73 -11.36 9.98
N TRP A 248 -11.41 -12.47 9.69
CA TRP A 248 -10.89 -13.81 9.96
C TRP A 248 -9.65 -14.13 9.11
N LEU A 249 -9.64 -13.76 7.83
CA LEU A 249 -8.47 -13.88 6.95
C LEU A 249 -7.30 -13.02 7.45
N GLU A 250 -7.56 -11.77 7.81
CA GLU A 250 -6.60 -10.85 8.42
C GLU A 250 -6.01 -11.41 9.71
N ALA A 251 -6.82 -12.04 10.54
CA ALA A 251 -6.37 -12.69 11.77
C ALA A 251 -5.39 -13.84 11.50
N GLN A 252 -5.51 -14.57 10.38
CA GLN A 252 -4.56 -15.63 10.04
C GLN A 252 -3.15 -15.09 9.74
N VAL A 253 -3.07 -14.00 8.96
CA VAL A 253 -1.79 -13.34 8.64
C VAL A 253 -1.20 -12.70 9.89
N SER A 254 -2.01 -11.97 10.65
CA SER A 254 -1.59 -11.30 11.88
C SER A 254 -1.14 -12.28 12.96
N ALA A 255 -1.77 -13.45 13.08
CA ALA A 255 -1.35 -14.50 13.99
C ALA A 255 0.06 -15.00 13.67
N PHE A 256 0.40 -15.21 12.39
CA PHE A 256 1.76 -15.59 12.01
C PHE A 256 2.79 -14.55 12.46
N VAL A 257 2.52 -13.27 12.20
CA VAL A 257 3.42 -12.16 12.57
C VAL A 257 3.61 -12.08 14.08
N ARG A 258 2.52 -12.15 14.86
CA ARG A 258 2.54 -12.18 16.33
C ARG A 258 3.35 -13.37 16.86
N ASP A 259 3.07 -14.57 16.34
CA ASP A 259 3.66 -15.80 16.85
C ASP A 259 5.16 -15.87 16.53
N MET A 260 5.56 -15.45 15.32
CA MET A 260 6.97 -15.31 14.95
C MET A 260 7.69 -14.28 15.84
N ALA A 261 7.09 -13.10 16.04
CA ALA A 261 7.64 -12.06 16.91
C ALA A 261 7.85 -12.57 18.35
N THR A 262 6.85 -13.28 18.87
CA THR A 262 6.88 -13.86 20.22
C THR A 262 8.00 -14.88 20.35
N ALA A 263 8.11 -15.80 19.39
CA ALA A 263 9.15 -16.83 19.39
C ALA A 263 10.55 -16.23 19.27
N MET A 264 10.76 -15.29 18.34
CA MET A 264 12.04 -14.61 18.16
C MET A 264 12.49 -13.91 19.44
N ARG A 265 11.56 -13.21 20.13
CA ARG A 265 11.86 -12.48 21.36
C ARG A 265 12.18 -13.38 22.54
N ALA A 266 11.50 -14.50 22.64
CA ALA A 266 11.75 -15.48 23.69
C ALA A 266 13.16 -16.09 23.57
N GLU A 267 13.65 -16.29 22.35
CA GLU A 267 14.96 -16.89 22.10
C GLU A 267 16.10 -15.88 22.08
N ASN A 268 15.92 -14.76 21.40
CA ASN A 268 16.92 -13.72 21.30
C ASN A 268 16.25 -12.35 21.11
N PRO A 269 16.15 -11.54 22.18
CA PRO A 269 15.52 -10.22 22.10
C PRO A 269 16.27 -9.26 21.18
N ARG A 270 17.49 -9.61 20.73
CA ARG A 270 18.29 -8.80 19.78
C ARG A 270 17.88 -8.94 18.32
N TRP A 271 17.13 -9.98 17.95
CA TRP A 271 16.66 -10.12 16.58
C TRP A 271 15.60 -9.08 16.25
N VAL A 272 15.78 -8.43 15.10
CA VAL A 272 14.83 -7.47 14.54
C VAL A 272 13.86 -8.21 13.61
N LEU A 273 12.57 -7.95 13.75
CA LEU A 273 11.57 -8.46 12.81
C LEU A 273 11.04 -7.31 11.95
N SER A 274 11.14 -7.47 10.64
CA SER A 274 10.60 -6.50 9.68
C SER A 274 9.75 -7.16 8.60
N ALA A 275 8.93 -6.38 7.91
CA ALA A 275 8.08 -6.88 6.82
C ALA A 275 8.00 -5.93 5.63
N ALA A 276 8.06 -6.46 4.41
CA ALA A 276 7.66 -5.76 3.18
C ALA A 276 6.12 -5.75 3.07
N VAL A 277 5.55 -4.55 2.88
CA VAL A 277 4.09 -4.35 2.94
C VAL A 277 3.59 -3.48 1.79
N THR A 278 2.35 -3.70 1.37
CA THR A 278 1.66 -2.77 0.46
C THR A 278 1.64 -1.37 1.08
N PRO A 279 1.99 -0.31 0.33
CA PRO A 279 2.30 0.99 0.92
C PRO A 279 1.08 1.73 1.47
N GLU A 280 -0.08 1.64 0.83
CA GLU A 280 -1.29 2.28 1.33
C GLU A 280 -1.94 1.39 2.41
N ILE A 281 -2.22 1.97 3.59
CA ILE A 281 -2.59 1.23 4.80
C ILE A 281 -3.89 0.44 4.60
N ARG A 282 -4.90 1.07 3.99
CA ARG A 282 -6.24 0.50 3.84
C ARG A 282 -6.26 -0.56 2.75
N GLU A 283 -5.56 -0.35 1.64
CA GLU A 283 -5.36 -1.30 0.55
C GLU A 283 -4.60 -2.53 1.04
N ALA A 284 -3.53 -2.34 1.81
CA ALA A 284 -2.77 -3.43 2.40
C ALA A 284 -3.67 -4.35 3.24
N ARG A 285 -4.52 -3.75 4.07
CA ARG A 285 -5.50 -4.47 4.88
C ARG A 285 -6.56 -5.15 4.01
N TYR A 286 -7.20 -4.41 3.11
CA TYR A 286 -8.37 -4.87 2.36
C TYR A 286 -8.06 -5.83 1.22
N LEU A 287 -6.95 -5.67 0.50
CA LEU A 287 -6.58 -6.53 -0.64
C LEU A 287 -5.59 -7.63 -0.24
N ARG A 288 -4.70 -7.35 0.72
CA ARG A 288 -3.60 -8.26 1.08
C ARG A 288 -3.77 -8.91 2.45
N ARG A 289 -4.73 -8.46 3.26
CA ARG A 289 -4.90 -8.89 4.66
C ARG A 289 -3.65 -8.55 5.51
N GLN A 290 -2.94 -7.50 5.14
CA GLN A 290 -1.78 -6.96 5.85
C GLN A 290 -2.20 -5.79 6.72
N ASP A 291 -2.60 -6.04 7.97
CA ASP A 291 -2.86 -4.99 8.96
C ASP A 291 -1.55 -4.55 9.66
N TRP A 292 -0.65 -3.98 8.87
CA TRP A 292 0.70 -3.65 9.34
C TRP A 292 0.73 -2.47 10.32
N GLU A 293 -0.30 -1.62 10.33
CA GLU A 293 -0.47 -0.61 11.38
C GLU A 293 -0.71 -1.30 12.73
N HIS A 294 -1.62 -2.28 12.77
CA HIS A 294 -1.87 -3.07 13.98
C HIS A 294 -0.61 -3.83 14.43
N TRP A 295 0.19 -4.36 13.49
CA TRP A 295 1.45 -5.02 13.82
C TRP A 295 2.47 -4.06 14.45
N LEU A 296 2.59 -2.82 13.95
CA LEU A 296 3.46 -1.80 14.54
C LEU A 296 2.99 -1.36 15.92
N ARG A 297 1.69 -1.14 16.10
CA ARG A 297 1.08 -0.71 17.38
C ARG A 297 1.30 -1.73 18.48
N ASN A 298 1.11 -3.01 18.19
CA ASN A 298 1.39 -4.08 19.13
C ASN A 298 2.88 -4.41 19.26
N GLY A 299 3.71 -3.72 18.46
CA GLY A 299 5.12 -4.00 18.31
C GLY A 299 5.33 -5.46 17.99
N TRP A 300 4.62 -6.09 17.06
CA TRP A 300 4.97 -7.42 16.56
C TRP A 300 6.07 -7.33 15.51
N VAL A 301 6.07 -6.24 14.73
CA VAL A 301 7.19 -5.87 13.87
C VAL A 301 7.91 -4.66 14.43
N ASP A 302 9.23 -4.64 14.29
CA ASP A 302 10.08 -3.51 14.67
C ASP A 302 10.05 -2.43 13.57
N PHE A 303 10.06 -2.87 12.31
CA PHE A 303 10.00 -2.01 11.13
C PHE A 303 9.07 -2.58 10.07
N VAL A 304 8.42 -1.70 9.32
CA VAL A 304 7.76 -2.06 8.06
C VAL A 304 8.45 -1.37 6.91
N PHE A 305 8.44 -2.02 5.76
CA PHE A 305 9.03 -1.55 4.53
C PHE A 305 7.91 -1.38 3.50
N PRO A 306 7.18 -0.24 3.52
CA PRO A 306 6.16 0.06 2.51
C PRO A 306 6.78 0.02 1.12
N MET A 307 6.29 -0.84 0.24
CA MET A 307 6.74 -0.94 -1.15
C MET A 307 6.18 0.23 -1.96
N ALA A 308 6.67 1.44 -1.70
CA ALA A 308 6.26 2.70 -2.32
C ALA A 308 6.84 2.84 -3.74
N TYR A 309 6.68 1.79 -4.53
CA TYR A 309 7.24 1.66 -5.87
C TYR A 309 6.47 2.54 -6.84
N SER A 310 7.15 3.55 -7.35
CA SER A 310 6.60 4.51 -8.30
C SER A 310 7.74 5.06 -9.16
N SER A 311 7.43 5.42 -10.40
CA SER A 311 8.28 6.29 -11.23
C SER A 311 7.88 7.77 -11.14
N ASN A 312 6.80 8.06 -10.41
CA ASN A 312 6.19 9.38 -10.29
C ASN A 312 6.28 9.89 -8.84
N LEU A 313 6.90 11.06 -8.67
CA LEU A 313 7.11 11.69 -7.36
C LEU A 313 5.80 12.14 -6.69
N GLY A 314 4.79 12.56 -7.47
CA GLY A 314 3.46 12.91 -6.97
C GLY A 314 2.74 11.70 -6.39
N LEU A 315 2.76 10.56 -7.09
CA LEU A 315 2.19 9.31 -6.57
C LEU A 315 2.90 8.84 -5.30
N LEU A 316 4.23 8.98 -5.23
CA LEU A 316 4.98 8.71 -4.00
C LEU A 316 4.51 9.61 -2.84
N ARG A 317 4.30 10.92 -3.08
CA ARG A 317 3.72 11.82 -2.06
C ARG A 317 2.34 11.36 -1.61
N THR A 318 1.47 10.92 -2.51
CA THR A 318 0.14 10.40 -2.17
C THR A 318 0.24 9.15 -1.29
N MET A 319 1.11 8.20 -1.63
CA MET A 319 1.37 7.03 -0.79
C MET A 319 1.87 7.45 0.60
N MET A 320 2.82 8.38 0.66
CA MET A 320 3.38 8.89 1.92
C MET A 320 2.34 9.64 2.78
N ALA A 321 1.41 10.35 2.16
CA ALA A 321 0.33 11.05 2.86
C ALA A 321 -0.62 10.07 3.58
N SER A 322 -0.79 8.86 3.08
CA SER A 322 -1.56 7.81 3.78
C SER A 322 -0.96 7.44 5.15
N TRP A 323 0.31 7.77 5.39
CA TRP A 323 1.01 7.47 6.65
C TRP A 323 0.91 8.59 7.69
N ASP A 324 0.34 9.74 7.36
CA ASP A 324 0.31 10.90 8.27
C ASP A 324 -0.48 10.60 9.56
N GLY A 325 -1.50 9.74 9.49
CA GLY A 325 -2.30 9.28 10.64
C GLY A 325 -1.55 8.37 11.63
N LEU A 326 -0.36 7.90 11.29
CA LEU A 326 0.42 6.97 12.13
C LEU A 326 1.14 7.65 13.31
N GLY A 327 1.23 8.98 13.31
CA GLY A 327 1.90 9.73 14.37
C GLY A 327 3.34 9.24 14.61
N PRO A 328 3.76 8.95 15.87
CA PRO A 328 5.11 8.49 16.18
C PRO A 328 5.54 7.20 15.49
N LEU A 329 4.60 6.34 15.07
CA LEU A 329 4.91 5.07 14.40
C LEU A 329 5.59 5.28 13.04
N ARG A 330 5.50 6.47 12.45
CA ARG A 330 6.22 6.83 11.21
C ARG A 330 7.72 6.59 11.33
N SER A 331 8.30 6.75 12.52
CA SER A 331 9.70 6.46 12.81
C SER A 331 10.10 4.98 12.69
N ARG A 332 9.15 4.08 12.38
CA ARG A 332 9.35 2.65 12.11
C ARG A 332 9.11 2.26 10.65
N LEU A 333 8.89 3.23 9.76
CA LEU A 333 8.72 2.99 8.33
C LEU A 333 10.07 3.13 7.62
N VAL A 334 10.35 2.22 6.70
CA VAL A 334 11.50 2.28 5.77
C VAL A 334 10.94 2.18 4.34
N PRO A 335 10.52 3.30 3.72
CA PRO A 335 9.95 3.26 2.38
C PRO A 335 10.89 2.61 1.36
N GLY A 336 10.36 1.61 0.66
CA GLY A 336 11.03 0.91 -0.43
C GLY A 336 10.83 1.63 -1.76
N LEU A 337 11.93 1.89 -2.48
CA LEU A 337 11.92 2.56 -3.78
C LEU A 337 12.39 1.61 -4.89
N LEU A 338 11.67 1.60 -6.01
CA LEU A 338 11.95 0.70 -7.14
C LEU A 338 13.01 1.32 -8.07
N VAL A 339 14.23 0.80 -8.02
CA VAL A 339 15.37 1.28 -8.82
C VAL A 339 15.10 1.09 -10.31
N SER A 340 14.57 -0.07 -10.72
CA SER A 340 14.39 -0.42 -12.15
C SER A 340 13.37 0.45 -12.89
N ALA A 341 12.45 1.10 -12.18
CA ALA A 341 11.42 1.94 -12.77
C ALA A 341 11.82 3.42 -12.85
N ASN A 342 13.02 3.78 -12.39
CA ASN A 342 13.47 5.16 -12.26
C ASN A 342 14.79 5.38 -12.99
N ASP A 343 14.92 6.53 -13.65
CA ASP A 343 16.24 7.04 -13.99
C ASP A 343 16.94 7.58 -12.73
N LEU A 344 18.25 7.79 -12.83
CA LEU A 344 19.05 8.22 -11.67
C LEU A 344 18.55 9.53 -11.04
N PRO A 345 18.25 10.61 -11.80
CA PRO A 345 17.70 11.84 -11.22
C PRO A 345 16.38 11.62 -10.48
N SER A 346 15.45 10.84 -11.04
CA SER A 346 14.15 10.55 -10.42
C SER A 346 14.34 9.73 -9.14
N LEU A 347 15.22 8.73 -9.17
CA LEU A 347 15.55 7.93 -7.98
C LEU A 347 16.13 8.81 -6.86
N LEU A 348 17.08 9.68 -7.17
CA LEU A 348 17.66 10.60 -6.18
C LEU A 348 16.61 11.56 -5.61
N ALA A 349 15.70 12.08 -6.44
CA ALA A 349 14.61 12.94 -5.99
C ALA A 349 13.62 12.20 -5.05
N GLN A 350 13.32 10.93 -5.33
CA GLN A 350 12.50 10.09 -4.45
C GLN A 350 13.20 9.78 -3.13
N ILE A 351 14.51 9.51 -3.17
CA ILE A 351 15.32 9.29 -1.96
C ILE A 351 15.28 10.55 -1.09
N GLU A 352 15.56 11.73 -1.64
CA GLU A 352 15.51 12.98 -0.86
C GLU A 352 14.12 13.26 -0.29
N LEU A 353 13.05 12.96 -1.05
CA LEU A 353 11.67 13.09 -0.55
C LEU A 353 11.42 12.18 0.66
N VAL A 354 11.80 10.91 0.59
CA VAL A 354 11.62 9.96 1.70
C VAL A 354 12.47 10.37 2.90
N ARG A 355 13.71 10.81 2.67
CA ARG A 355 14.65 11.19 3.74
C ARG A 355 14.24 12.46 4.48
N ALA A 356 13.50 13.36 3.81
CA ALA A 356 12.90 14.54 4.42
C ALA A 356 11.68 14.21 5.32
N ALA A 357 11.11 13.01 5.21
CA ALA A 357 10.01 12.58 6.06
C ALA A 357 10.51 11.99 7.40
N PRO A 358 9.67 11.98 8.47
CA PRO A 358 10.01 11.41 9.77
C PRO A 358 9.95 9.87 9.77
N THR A 359 10.55 9.24 8.76
CA THR A 359 10.68 7.78 8.61
C THR A 359 12.02 7.29 9.16
N ALA A 360 12.20 5.99 9.35
CA ALA A 360 13.43 5.39 9.88
C ALA A 360 14.60 5.43 8.88
N GLY A 361 14.30 5.53 7.58
CA GLY A 361 15.30 5.51 6.51
C GLY A 361 14.68 5.20 5.15
N VAL A 362 15.44 4.55 4.28
CA VAL A 362 15.07 4.21 2.90
C VAL A 362 15.60 2.82 2.53
N ALA A 363 14.85 2.10 1.70
CA ALA A 363 15.27 0.82 1.15
C ALA A 363 15.21 0.83 -0.38
N LEU A 364 16.19 0.26 -1.06
CA LEU A 364 16.23 0.20 -2.53
C LEU A 364 15.94 -1.21 -3.04
N PHE A 365 14.91 -1.33 -3.88
CA PHE A 365 14.56 -2.56 -4.58
C PHE A 365 14.95 -2.43 -6.07
N SER A 366 15.97 -3.10 -6.56
CA SER A 366 16.89 -4.01 -5.87
C SER A 366 18.33 -3.79 -6.33
N ALA A 367 19.27 -4.46 -5.66
CA ALA A 367 20.69 -4.45 -6.02
C ALA A 367 20.96 -4.83 -7.49
N ASP A 368 20.06 -5.58 -8.13
CA ASP A 368 20.12 -5.94 -9.55
C ASP A 368 20.29 -4.75 -10.49
N TYR A 369 19.76 -3.60 -10.10
CA TYR A 369 19.69 -2.40 -10.95
C TYR A 369 20.61 -1.27 -10.46
N LEU A 370 21.33 -1.47 -9.36
CA LEU A 370 22.28 -0.49 -8.83
C LEU A 370 23.61 -0.58 -9.56
N LEU A 371 23.68 0.11 -10.70
CA LEU A 371 24.93 0.30 -11.45
C LEU A 371 25.94 1.18 -10.68
N ALA A 372 27.21 1.14 -11.08
CA ALA A 372 28.28 1.95 -10.48
C ALA A 372 27.92 3.45 -10.38
N ALA A 373 27.32 4.02 -11.42
CA ALA A 373 26.87 5.41 -11.41
C ALA A 373 25.82 5.71 -10.33
N HIS A 374 24.95 4.76 -9.99
CA HIS A 374 24.02 4.90 -8.87
C HIS A 374 24.76 4.91 -7.55
N MET A 375 25.70 3.97 -7.34
CA MET A 375 26.50 3.88 -6.11
C MET A 375 27.32 5.15 -5.88
N ASP A 376 27.97 5.68 -6.92
CA ASP A 376 28.75 6.92 -6.86
C ASP A 376 27.86 8.13 -6.58
N ALA A 377 26.68 8.20 -7.20
CA ALA A 377 25.71 9.28 -6.96
C ALA A 377 25.13 9.23 -5.54
N LEU A 378 24.84 8.04 -5.01
CA LEU A 378 24.43 7.86 -3.62
C LEU A 378 25.53 8.34 -2.67
N ARG A 379 26.77 7.89 -2.88
CA ARG A 379 27.92 8.24 -2.04
C ARG A 379 28.34 9.72 -2.13
N SER A 380 28.05 10.40 -3.23
CA SER A 380 28.33 11.84 -3.38
C SER A 380 27.14 12.73 -3.00
N GLY A 381 25.94 12.18 -2.92
CA GLY A 381 24.71 12.89 -2.58
C GLY A 381 24.09 12.37 -1.28
N PRO A 382 22.93 11.68 -1.34
CA PRO A 382 22.12 11.37 -0.17
C PRO A 382 22.88 10.58 0.91
N PHE A 383 23.78 9.68 0.53
CA PHE A 383 24.52 8.82 1.45
C PHE A 383 25.96 9.30 1.67
N ALA A 384 26.25 10.60 1.47
CA ALA A 384 27.62 11.13 1.60
C ALA A 384 28.27 10.90 2.97
N GLN A 385 27.49 11.03 4.05
CA GLN A 385 27.94 10.72 5.40
C GLN A 385 27.61 9.29 5.77
N GLU A 386 28.52 8.61 6.45
CA GLU A 386 28.24 7.33 7.10
C GLU A 386 27.08 7.47 8.09
N SER A 387 26.33 6.39 8.26
CA SER A 387 25.16 6.38 9.13
C SER A 387 25.00 5.03 9.81
N VAL A 388 24.68 5.06 11.09
CA VAL A 388 24.39 3.85 11.86
C VAL A 388 22.90 3.51 11.77
N VAL A 389 22.55 2.26 12.03
CA VAL A 389 21.15 1.87 12.17
C VAL A 389 20.54 2.55 13.42
N PRO A 390 19.33 3.15 13.32
CA PRO A 390 18.75 3.99 14.37
C PRO A 390 18.16 3.21 15.55
N TYR A 391 18.27 1.88 15.53
CA TYR A 391 17.64 0.99 16.47
C TYR A 391 18.64 0.10 17.20
N ARG A 392 19.91 0.48 17.25
CA ARG A 392 20.93 -0.20 18.07
C ARG A 392 21.48 0.79 19.08
N ASP A 393 21.62 0.36 20.34
CA ASP A 393 22.37 1.11 21.34
C ASP A 393 23.88 0.97 21.09
N ALA A 394 24.71 1.67 21.88
CA ALA A 394 26.16 1.60 21.76
C ALA A 394 26.73 0.18 22.01
N ALA A 395 25.96 -0.71 22.64
CA ALA A 395 26.31 -2.11 22.88
C ALA A 395 25.74 -3.05 21.80
N GLY A 396 25.05 -2.53 20.79
CA GLY A 396 24.43 -3.30 19.71
C GLY A 396 23.10 -3.96 20.08
N ASN A 397 22.48 -3.62 21.22
CA ASN A 397 21.15 -4.12 21.57
C ASN A 397 20.06 -3.32 20.85
N PRO A 398 18.92 -3.93 20.47
CA PRO A 398 17.83 -3.18 19.87
C PRO A 398 17.25 -2.13 20.80
N VAL A 399 17.21 -0.89 20.34
CA VAL A 399 16.47 0.21 20.97
C VAL A 399 15.07 0.22 20.36
N ARG A 400 14.17 -0.58 20.93
CA ARG A 400 12.77 -0.58 20.53
C ARG A 400 12.07 0.57 21.25
N PRO A 401 11.31 1.42 20.54
CA PRO A 401 10.40 2.31 21.24
C PRO A 401 9.44 1.43 22.07
N PRO A 402 9.08 1.84 23.30
CA PRO A 402 8.11 1.10 24.10
C PRO A 402 6.88 0.84 23.24
N ALA A 403 6.35 -0.39 23.28
CA ALA A 403 5.04 -0.64 22.67
C ALA A 403 4.08 0.37 23.31
N PRO A 404 3.33 1.18 22.52
CA PRO A 404 2.19 1.89 23.10
C PRO A 404 1.34 0.85 23.84
N GLU A 405 0.68 1.24 24.94
CA GLU A 405 -0.15 0.34 25.74
C GLU A 405 -0.88 -0.66 24.85
N ALA A 406 -0.70 -1.95 25.13
CA ALA A 406 -1.13 -3.01 24.24
C ALA A 406 -2.58 -2.76 23.83
N PHE A 407 -2.81 -2.52 22.54
CA PHE A 407 -4.16 -2.57 22.02
C PHE A 407 -4.58 -4.04 22.11
N VAL A 408 -5.29 -4.38 23.18
CA VAL A 408 -5.91 -5.68 23.37
C VAL A 408 -7.27 -5.61 22.66
N PRO A 409 -7.40 -6.12 21.41
CA PRO A 409 -8.73 -6.38 20.90
C PRO A 409 -9.43 -7.37 21.86
N PRO A 410 -10.76 -7.25 22.06
CA PRO A 410 -11.47 -8.03 23.05
C PRO A 410 -11.17 -9.53 22.92
N SER A 411 -10.86 -10.18 24.04
CA SER A 411 -10.41 -11.57 24.16
C SER A 411 -11.51 -12.62 23.91
N ALA A 412 -12.72 -12.19 23.56
CA ALA A 412 -13.80 -13.07 23.15
C ALA A 412 -14.04 -12.91 21.64
N PRO A 413 -14.20 -14.00 20.88
CA PRO A 413 -14.72 -13.88 19.52
C PRO A 413 -16.03 -13.11 19.62
N PRO A 414 -16.21 -12.03 18.86
CA PRO A 414 -17.39 -11.21 19.03
C PRO A 414 -18.61 -12.04 18.64
N VAL A 415 -19.48 -12.31 19.62
CA VAL A 415 -20.83 -12.80 19.34
C VAL A 415 -21.56 -11.65 18.70
N PHE A 416 -21.96 -11.87 17.46
CA PHE A 416 -22.40 -10.79 16.63
C PHE A 416 -23.78 -11.21 16.09
N VAL A 417 -24.80 -10.40 16.41
CA VAL A 417 -26.24 -10.48 16.06
C VAL A 417 -26.55 -9.87 14.69
N ALA A 418 -27.14 -10.63 13.75
CA ALA A 418 -27.28 -10.28 12.32
C ALA A 418 -27.85 -8.86 12.04
N VAL A 419 -27.29 -8.19 11.03
CA VAL A 419 -27.81 -6.94 10.43
C VAL A 419 -27.67 -7.06 8.89
N PRO A 420 -28.65 -6.59 8.06
CA PRO A 420 -28.82 -7.02 6.67
C PRO A 420 -27.76 -6.54 5.66
N SER A 421 -27.70 -7.21 4.49
CA SER A 421 -26.65 -7.13 3.44
C SER A 421 -26.77 -5.95 2.46
N TYR A 422 -25.65 -5.62 1.80
CA TYR A 422 -25.58 -5.03 0.45
C TYR A 422 -24.44 -5.74 -0.34
N ALA A 423 -24.61 -5.79 -1.68
CA ALA A 423 -23.76 -6.50 -2.66
C ALA A 423 -23.43 -5.60 -3.87
N ASP A 424 -22.31 -5.92 -4.56
CA ASP A 424 -21.66 -5.26 -5.72
C ASP A 424 -22.27 -5.53 -7.13
N VAL A 425 -23.58 -5.85 -7.21
CA VAL A 425 -24.40 -5.09 -8.18
C VAL A 425 -24.27 -3.62 -7.72
N PRO A 426 -24.58 -2.53 -8.44
CA PRO A 426 -25.09 -1.42 -7.65
C PRO A 426 -26.28 -1.97 -6.86
N GLY A 427 -26.06 -2.42 -5.62
CA GLY A 427 -27.08 -2.37 -4.60
C GLY A 427 -27.76 -1.02 -4.80
N PRO A 428 -29.10 -0.97 -4.77
CA PRO A 428 -29.88 0.16 -5.27
C PRO A 428 -29.18 1.46 -4.91
N ASN A 429 -28.88 2.33 -5.91
CA ASN A 429 -28.17 3.58 -5.69
C ASN A 429 -28.76 4.23 -4.43
N LEU A 430 -28.01 4.17 -3.33
CA LEU A 430 -28.52 4.52 -2.01
C LEU A 430 -28.82 6.02 -1.97
N ALA A 431 -28.14 6.80 -2.81
CA ALA A 431 -28.43 8.21 -3.01
C ALA A 431 -29.89 8.46 -3.39
N ALA A 432 -30.54 7.58 -4.17
CA ALA A 432 -31.91 7.77 -4.64
C ALA A 432 -32.94 7.84 -3.50
N ALA A 433 -32.63 7.23 -2.34
CA ALA A 433 -33.47 7.29 -1.14
C ALA A 433 -33.03 8.39 -0.16
N ALA A 434 -31.90 9.08 -0.42
CA ALA A 434 -31.38 10.11 0.45
C ALA A 434 -32.14 11.43 0.29
N ARG A 435 -32.30 12.14 1.40
CA ARG A 435 -32.63 13.56 1.38
C ARG A 435 -31.38 14.35 1.03
N VAL A 436 -31.41 15.07 -0.10
CA VAL A 436 -30.31 15.93 -0.52
C VAL A 436 -30.49 17.34 0.04
N THR A 437 -29.45 17.85 0.68
CA THR A 437 -29.33 19.27 1.03
C THR A 437 -28.02 19.81 0.49
N VAL A 438 -27.99 21.10 0.19
CA VAL A 438 -26.83 21.79 -0.37
C VAL A 438 -26.64 23.10 0.37
N ASP A 439 -25.42 23.62 0.37
CA ASP A 439 -25.10 24.92 0.99
C ASP A 439 -25.84 26.08 0.30
N SER A 440 -25.90 26.04 -1.02
CA SER A 440 -26.43 27.09 -1.88
C SER A 440 -26.78 26.55 -3.26
N SER A 441 -27.49 27.33 -4.07
CA SER A 441 -27.71 27.03 -5.48
C SER A 441 -27.54 28.28 -6.31
N PHE A 442 -26.91 28.14 -7.49
CA PHE A 442 -26.92 29.18 -8.50
C PHE A 442 -28.36 29.49 -8.92
N ARG A 443 -28.63 30.74 -9.33
CA ARG A 443 -29.99 31.15 -9.71
C ARG A 443 -30.56 30.23 -10.79
N GLY A 444 -31.69 29.61 -10.51
CA GLY A 444 -32.39 28.70 -11.43
C GLY A 444 -32.01 27.23 -11.26
N TYR A 445 -31.00 26.90 -10.45
CA TYR A 445 -30.60 25.53 -10.13
C TYR A 445 -31.26 25.06 -8.83
N GLY A 446 -31.55 23.77 -8.76
CA GLY A 446 -32.00 23.09 -7.54
C GLY A 446 -31.22 21.79 -7.33
N PRO A 447 -31.26 21.19 -6.14
CA PRO A 447 -30.50 19.98 -5.83
C PRO A 447 -31.12 18.70 -6.41
N ALA A 448 -32.31 18.77 -7.01
CA ALA A 448 -33.06 17.61 -7.48
C ALA A 448 -32.29 16.68 -8.45
N PRO A 449 -31.41 17.17 -9.34
CA PRO A 449 -30.64 16.28 -10.23
C PRO A 449 -29.56 15.46 -9.54
N LEU A 450 -29.18 15.75 -8.28
CA LEU A 450 -28.01 15.15 -7.64
C LEU A 450 -28.14 13.67 -7.26
N ASN A 451 -29.36 13.13 -7.27
CA ASN A 451 -29.64 11.74 -6.93
C ASN A 451 -30.84 11.17 -7.70
N ASP A 452 -31.13 11.70 -8.90
CA ASP A 452 -32.31 11.31 -9.68
C ASP A 452 -32.07 10.05 -10.55
N GLY A 453 -30.85 9.49 -10.47
CA GLY A 453 -30.41 8.32 -11.24
C GLY A 453 -30.04 8.65 -12.68
N ARG A 454 -29.98 9.92 -13.07
CA ARG A 454 -29.59 10.37 -14.40
C ARG A 454 -28.23 11.05 -14.34
N ARG A 455 -27.21 10.32 -14.77
CA ARG A 455 -25.81 10.77 -14.83
C ARG A 455 -25.61 12.04 -15.66
N ASN A 456 -26.46 12.22 -16.69
CA ASN A 456 -26.54 13.38 -17.60
C ASN A 456 -25.19 13.99 -18.01
N ASP A 457 -24.14 13.17 -18.07
CA ASP A 457 -22.75 13.54 -18.29
C ASP A 457 -22.39 13.59 -19.78
N GLU A 458 -23.23 13.00 -20.64
CA GLU A 458 -22.92 12.82 -22.07
C GLU A 458 -23.66 13.78 -23.03
N VAL A 459 -24.77 14.42 -22.63
CA VAL A 459 -25.63 15.19 -23.56
C VAL A 459 -25.80 16.65 -23.15
N GLU A 460 -25.34 17.57 -24.01
CA GLU A 460 -25.59 19.01 -23.91
C GLU A 460 -27.00 19.35 -24.39
N ILE A 461 -27.99 19.27 -23.50
CA ILE A 461 -29.35 19.80 -23.75
C ILE A 461 -29.43 21.16 -23.06
N GLY A 462 -29.92 22.20 -23.75
CA GLY A 462 -29.96 23.60 -23.31
C GLY A 462 -30.81 23.93 -22.07
N ARG A 463 -30.92 23.01 -21.12
CA ARG A 463 -31.65 23.07 -19.85
C ARG A 463 -30.75 22.59 -18.70
N TRP A 464 -29.59 23.22 -18.53
CA TRP A 464 -28.56 22.82 -17.56
C TRP A 464 -29.05 22.58 -16.12
N ALA A 465 -30.01 23.40 -15.68
CA ALA A 465 -30.61 23.26 -14.34
C ALA A 465 -31.53 22.05 -14.17
N GLU A 466 -31.93 21.38 -15.26
CA GLU A 466 -32.73 20.14 -15.23
C GLU A 466 -31.85 18.89 -15.13
N VAL A 467 -30.54 19.01 -15.39
CA VAL A 467 -29.62 17.86 -15.57
C VAL A 467 -28.39 17.90 -14.68
N ALA A 468 -28.19 18.99 -13.94
CA ALA A 468 -27.11 19.14 -12.98
C ALA A 468 -27.48 20.18 -11.91
N TRP A 469 -26.83 20.11 -10.76
CA TRP A 469 -26.85 21.16 -9.74
C TRP A 469 -25.56 21.97 -9.77
N ALA A 470 -25.68 23.28 -9.58
CA ALA A 470 -24.56 24.20 -9.43
C ALA A 470 -24.71 25.01 -8.15
N SER A 471 -23.64 25.11 -7.35
CA SER A 471 -23.59 25.99 -6.18
C SER A 471 -23.70 27.47 -6.57
N ALA A 472 -24.00 28.36 -5.62
CA ALA A 472 -23.76 29.77 -5.85
C ALA A 472 -22.26 29.99 -6.10
N GLU A 473 -21.91 30.80 -7.09
CA GLU A 473 -20.51 31.07 -7.43
C GLU A 473 -19.92 32.09 -6.45
N THR A 474 -19.43 31.61 -5.31
CA THR A 474 -18.98 32.44 -4.18
C THR A 474 -17.76 31.81 -3.51
N PRO A 475 -16.82 32.61 -2.97
CA PRO A 475 -15.56 32.10 -2.43
C PRO A 475 -15.72 31.53 -1.00
N VAL A 476 -16.69 30.63 -0.83
CA VAL A 476 -16.96 29.91 0.43
C VAL A 476 -16.89 28.41 0.18
N ASP A 477 -16.95 27.63 1.25
CA ASP A 477 -17.04 26.17 1.12
C ASP A 477 -18.40 25.78 0.54
N HIS A 478 -18.37 24.84 -0.40
CA HIS A 478 -19.56 24.26 -1.00
C HIS A 478 -19.71 22.81 -0.58
N TRP A 479 -20.95 22.37 -0.39
CA TRP A 479 -21.20 20.99 -0.02
C TRP A 479 -22.54 20.48 -0.54
N ILE A 480 -22.53 19.20 -0.87
CA ILE A 480 -23.72 18.38 -1.08
C ILE A 480 -23.77 17.39 0.08
N GLU A 481 -24.90 17.33 0.77
CA GLU A 481 -25.13 16.36 1.82
C GLU A 481 -26.29 15.43 1.44
N LEU A 482 -26.03 14.13 1.52
CA LEU A 482 -27.00 13.07 1.41
C LEU A 482 -27.27 12.53 2.81
N ALA A 483 -28.52 12.58 3.26
CA ALA A 483 -28.95 12.10 4.57
C ALA A 483 -30.01 11.00 4.42
N TRP A 484 -29.86 9.91 5.18
CA TRP A 484 -30.82 8.81 5.25
C TRP A 484 -31.48 8.79 6.63
N ASP A 485 -32.76 8.43 6.68
CA ASP A 485 -33.49 8.28 7.94
C ASP A 485 -32.91 7.12 8.79
N GLU A 486 -32.35 6.09 8.12
CA GLU A 486 -31.66 4.96 8.75
C GLU A 486 -30.19 4.87 8.25
N PRO A 487 -29.22 4.50 9.11
CA PRO A 487 -27.83 4.33 8.70
C PRO A 487 -27.65 3.33 7.56
N GLN A 488 -26.84 3.69 6.57
CA GLN A 488 -26.50 2.89 5.40
C GLN A 488 -25.09 2.33 5.52
N VAL A 489 -24.85 1.14 4.94
CA VAL A 489 -23.49 0.63 4.70
C VAL A 489 -23.07 1.07 3.31
N ILE A 490 -22.02 1.87 3.20
CA ILE A 490 -21.53 2.41 1.92
C ILE A 490 -20.07 2.01 1.72
N ALA A 491 -19.68 1.66 0.50
CA ALA A 491 -18.34 1.21 0.14
C ALA A 491 -17.81 1.82 -1.17
N ARG A 492 -18.69 2.42 -1.98
CA ARG A 492 -18.31 3.16 -3.18
C ARG A 492 -19.18 4.40 -3.35
N VAL A 493 -18.57 5.48 -3.82
CA VAL A 493 -19.26 6.71 -4.23
C VAL A 493 -18.76 7.11 -5.60
N ASP A 494 -19.69 7.40 -6.49
CA ASP A 494 -19.43 7.92 -7.83
C ASP A 494 -19.93 9.37 -7.90
N VAL A 495 -19.04 10.30 -8.24
CA VAL A 495 -19.37 11.71 -8.47
C VAL A 495 -19.26 12.01 -9.96
N TYR A 496 -20.39 12.33 -10.58
CA TYR A 496 -20.50 12.72 -11.98
C TYR A 496 -20.43 14.23 -12.11
N TRP A 497 -19.50 14.74 -12.91
CA TRP A 497 -19.29 16.18 -13.05
C TRP A 497 -20.13 16.74 -14.20
N ALA A 498 -20.63 17.96 -14.03
CA ALA A 498 -21.37 18.62 -15.09
C ALA A 498 -20.46 18.97 -16.27
N ARG A 499 -21.03 18.98 -17.47
CA ARG A 499 -20.33 19.32 -18.71
C ARG A 499 -20.75 20.70 -19.19
N SER A 500 -19.80 21.50 -19.71
CA SER A 500 -20.09 22.77 -20.36
C SER A 500 -19.10 23.02 -21.49
N ARG A 501 -19.58 23.38 -22.70
CA ARG A 501 -18.75 23.62 -23.89
C ARG A 501 -17.74 22.49 -24.13
N GLU A 502 -18.26 21.26 -24.15
CA GLU A 502 -17.51 20.00 -24.31
C GLU A 502 -16.55 19.62 -23.16
N LYS A 503 -16.33 20.47 -22.15
CA LYS A 503 -15.43 20.19 -21.01
C LYS A 503 -16.19 19.85 -19.74
N PHE A 504 -15.71 18.84 -19.01
CA PHE A 504 -16.19 18.52 -17.67
C PHE A 504 -15.66 19.51 -16.64
N GLN A 505 -16.58 19.96 -15.79
CA GLN A 505 -16.37 20.99 -14.76
C GLN A 505 -16.07 20.31 -13.42
N ALA A 506 -15.08 19.41 -13.42
CA ALA A 506 -14.66 18.70 -12.23
C ALA A 506 -13.98 19.65 -11.23
N SER A 507 -14.32 19.52 -9.95
CA SER A 507 -13.66 20.24 -8.88
C SER A 507 -12.20 19.80 -8.77
N ARG A 508 -11.28 20.77 -8.76
CA ARG A 508 -9.85 20.54 -8.56
C ARG A 508 -9.53 20.07 -7.15
N ARG A 509 -10.32 20.47 -6.16
CA ARG A 509 -10.19 20.03 -4.77
C ARG A 509 -11.56 19.71 -4.22
N TYR A 510 -11.75 18.49 -3.76
CA TYR A 510 -12.95 18.09 -3.02
C TYR A 510 -12.64 16.86 -2.17
N ARG A 511 -13.52 16.58 -1.20
CA ARG A 511 -13.47 15.40 -0.34
C ARG A 511 -14.81 14.70 -0.31
N LEU A 512 -14.77 13.40 -0.07
CA LEU A 512 -15.91 12.61 0.35
C LEU A 512 -15.79 12.38 1.84
N GLU A 513 -16.85 12.67 2.59
CA GLU A 513 -16.88 12.59 4.05
C GLU A 513 -18.13 11.86 4.52
N ALA A 514 -18.02 11.01 5.54
CA ALA A 514 -19.16 10.34 6.16
C ALA A 514 -19.27 10.69 7.64
N TRP A 515 -20.49 10.77 8.16
CA TRP A 515 -20.75 10.97 9.58
C TRP A 515 -20.64 9.65 10.35
N ILE A 516 -19.52 9.45 11.03
CA ILE A 516 -19.18 8.20 11.72
C ILE A 516 -18.92 8.50 13.20
N GLY A 517 -19.70 7.88 14.08
CA GLY A 517 -19.72 8.21 15.51
C GLY A 517 -20.40 9.57 15.72
N ASP A 518 -19.64 10.55 16.19
CA ASP A 518 -20.09 11.91 16.52
C ASP A 518 -19.46 13.00 15.62
N GLY A 519 -18.84 12.62 14.50
CA GLY A 519 -18.18 13.57 13.61
C GLY A 519 -18.03 13.14 12.15
N TRP A 520 -17.68 14.12 11.31
CA TRP A 520 -17.33 13.90 9.91
C TRP A 520 -15.94 13.27 9.78
N GLN A 521 -15.84 12.19 9.02
CA GLN A 521 -14.57 11.55 8.69
C GLN A 521 -14.36 11.55 7.17
N VAL A 522 -13.14 11.87 6.73
CA VAL A 522 -12.77 11.87 5.31
C VAL A 522 -12.60 10.43 4.82
N LEU A 523 -13.40 10.06 3.83
CA LEU A 523 -13.30 8.79 3.10
C LEU A 523 -12.32 8.88 1.93
N PHE A 524 -12.27 10.04 1.28
CA PHE A 524 -11.43 10.30 0.12
C PHE A 524 -11.17 11.80 -0.05
N ALA A 525 -10.01 12.15 -0.59
CA ALA A 525 -9.65 13.51 -0.95
C ALA A 525 -9.02 13.53 -2.35
N HIS A 526 -9.45 14.49 -3.16
CA HIS A 526 -8.91 14.76 -4.49
C HIS A 526 -8.21 16.11 -4.52
N GLU A 527 -7.03 16.17 -5.13
CA GLU A 527 -6.30 17.41 -5.40
C GLU A 527 -5.67 17.39 -6.80
N ASP A 528 -6.10 18.32 -7.66
CA ASP A 528 -5.50 18.67 -8.94
C ASP A 528 -5.23 20.18 -9.01
N PRO A 529 -4.12 20.66 -8.42
CA PRO A 529 -3.85 22.09 -8.34
C PRO A 529 -3.67 22.76 -9.71
N VAL A 530 -3.30 21.99 -10.74
CA VAL A 530 -3.03 22.48 -12.10
C VAL A 530 -4.31 22.54 -12.94
N GLY A 531 -5.33 21.74 -12.61
CA GLY A 531 -6.63 21.73 -13.30
C GLY A 531 -6.56 21.05 -14.67
N THR A 532 -5.81 19.96 -14.75
CA THR A 532 -5.54 19.22 -16.00
C THR A 532 -6.51 18.05 -16.22
N LEU A 533 -7.23 17.62 -15.17
CA LEU A 533 -8.17 16.50 -15.23
C LEU A 533 -9.56 16.96 -15.65
N HIS A 534 -9.91 16.69 -16.91
CA HIS A 534 -11.28 16.77 -17.43
C HIS A 534 -11.94 15.39 -17.39
N VAL A 535 -12.19 14.89 -16.18
CA VAL A 535 -12.83 13.58 -16.00
C VAL A 535 -14.35 13.71 -15.96
N THR A 536 -15.03 12.73 -16.56
CA THR A 536 -16.49 12.63 -16.53
C THR A 536 -16.98 12.28 -15.12
N ARG A 537 -16.25 11.38 -14.45
CA ARG A 537 -16.61 10.78 -13.18
C ARG A 537 -15.38 10.50 -12.34
N HIS A 538 -15.51 10.71 -11.03
CA HIS A 538 -14.66 10.07 -10.04
C HIS A 538 -15.41 8.92 -9.40
N SER A 539 -14.90 7.69 -9.54
CA SER A 539 -15.45 6.50 -8.87
C SER A 539 -14.47 6.09 -7.77
N VAL A 540 -14.94 6.12 -6.53
CA VAL A 540 -14.12 6.00 -5.34
C VAL A 540 -14.64 4.87 -4.49
N SER A 541 -13.87 3.78 -4.41
CA SER A 541 -14.12 2.67 -3.48
C SER A 541 -13.29 2.85 -2.20
N PHE A 542 -13.88 2.50 -1.06
CA PHE A 542 -13.27 2.59 0.26
C PHE A 542 -13.79 1.46 1.17
N VAL A 543 -13.15 1.28 2.33
CA VAL A 543 -13.59 0.27 3.31
C VAL A 543 -15.05 0.56 3.71
N PRO A 544 -15.97 -0.42 3.68
CA PRO A 544 -17.37 -0.16 3.96
C PRO A 544 -17.56 0.54 5.31
N VAL A 545 -18.28 1.65 5.32
CA VAL A 545 -18.61 2.41 6.53
C VAL A 545 -20.11 2.41 6.77
N VAL A 546 -20.52 2.40 8.03
CA VAL A 546 -21.91 2.62 8.44
C VAL A 546 -22.09 4.10 8.71
N THR A 547 -22.99 4.77 8.00
CA THR A 547 -23.25 6.21 8.16
C THR A 547 -24.70 6.56 7.83
N SER A 548 -25.27 7.54 8.52
CA SER A 548 -26.56 8.16 8.15
C SER A 548 -26.40 9.42 7.30
N ARG A 549 -25.17 9.93 7.12
CA ARG A 549 -24.90 11.14 6.32
C ARG A 549 -23.60 11.00 5.51
N LEU A 550 -23.66 11.38 4.24
CA LEU A 550 -22.51 11.49 3.34
C LEU A 550 -22.42 12.92 2.83
N ARG A 551 -21.21 13.46 2.70
CA ARG A 551 -20.96 14.81 2.21
C ARG A 551 -19.91 14.79 1.11
N VAL A 552 -20.25 15.41 -0.03
CA VAL A 552 -19.27 15.86 -1.02
C VAL A 552 -18.92 17.29 -0.66
N PHE A 553 -17.69 17.52 -0.22
CA PHE A 553 -17.23 18.80 0.30
C PHE A 553 -16.18 19.41 -0.63
N GLN A 554 -16.46 20.59 -1.17
CA GLN A 554 -15.51 21.39 -1.92
C GLN A 554 -15.06 22.58 -1.06
N PRO A 555 -13.79 22.69 -0.65
CA PRO A 555 -13.30 23.88 0.02
C PRO A 555 -13.34 25.10 -0.92
N ALA A 556 -13.40 26.30 -0.34
CA ALA A 556 -13.36 27.57 -1.08
C ALA A 556 -12.22 27.60 -2.13
N GLY A 557 -12.55 28.05 -3.35
CA GLY A 557 -11.62 28.06 -4.48
C GLY A 557 -11.25 26.67 -5.02
N GLY A 558 -11.97 25.61 -4.61
CA GLY A 558 -11.74 24.21 -5.00
C GLY A 558 -12.37 23.81 -6.33
N GLY A 559 -13.15 24.70 -6.96
CA GLY A 559 -13.85 24.45 -8.21
C GLY A 559 -12.93 24.32 -9.43
N PRO A 560 -13.53 24.15 -10.62
CA PRO A 560 -12.83 24.09 -11.90
C PRO A 560 -11.88 25.27 -12.10
N ALA A 561 -10.82 25.09 -12.90
CA ALA A 561 -9.81 26.14 -13.12
C ALA A 561 -10.41 27.46 -13.65
N GLU A 562 -11.42 27.38 -14.51
CA GLU A 562 -12.09 28.54 -15.10
C GLU A 562 -13.14 29.18 -14.15
N ARG A 563 -13.60 28.44 -13.13
CA ARG A 563 -14.64 28.85 -12.16
C ARG A 563 -14.33 28.30 -10.76
N PRO A 564 -13.29 28.83 -10.09
CA PRO A 564 -12.75 28.24 -8.84
C PRO A 564 -13.73 28.28 -7.67
N ASP A 565 -14.72 29.17 -7.72
CA ASP A 565 -15.71 29.41 -6.67
C ASP A 565 -17.05 28.70 -6.97
N LEU A 566 -17.06 27.72 -7.87
CA LEU A 566 -18.25 26.96 -8.24
C LEU A 566 -18.03 25.46 -7.99
N MET A 567 -19.04 24.79 -7.44
CA MET A 567 -19.16 23.33 -7.48
C MET A 567 -20.28 22.97 -8.45
N TRP A 568 -20.01 22.08 -9.42
CA TRP A 568 -20.97 21.73 -10.46
C TRP A 568 -21.03 20.21 -10.70
N VAL A 569 -22.09 19.59 -10.21
CA VAL A 569 -22.25 18.12 -10.14
C VAL A 569 -23.52 17.73 -10.89
N ALA A 570 -23.39 16.70 -11.73
CA ALA A 570 -24.51 16.13 -12.47
C ALA A 570 -25.28 15.13 -11.61
N GLU A 571 -24.59 14.19 -10.97
CA GLU A 571 -25.18 13.11 -10.15
C GLU A 571 -24.18 12.64 -9.09
N VAL A 572 -24.68 12.22 -7.93
CA VAL A 572 -23.92 11.47 -6.91
C VAL A 572 -24.58 10.11 -6.74
N GLU A 573 -23.85 9.04 -7.05
CA GLU A 573 -24.32 7.67 -6.80
C GLU A 573 -23.57 7.07 -5.61
N VAL A 574 -24.29 6.37 -4.73
CA VAL A 574 -23.74 5.78 -3.51
C VAL A 574 -24.09 4.30 -3.47
N TYR A 575 -23.09 3.46 -3.19
CA TYR A 575 -23.21 2.02 -3.26
C TYR A 575 -22.71 1.37 -1.98
N GLY A 576 -23.42 0.33 -1.55
CA GLY A 576 -22.94 -0.60 -0.52
C GLY A 576 -21.82 -1.51 -1.03
N PRO A 577 -21.21 -2.31 -0.14
CA PRO A 577 -20.20 -3.32 -0.47
C PRO A 577 -20.67 -4.38 -1.46
#